data_AF-A0A345IK39-F1
#
_entry.id   AF-A0A345IK39-F1
#
_cell.length_a   1.000
_cell.length_b   1.000
_cell.length_c   1.000
_cell.angle_alpha   90.00
_cell.angle_beta   90.00
_cell.angle_gamma   90.00
#
_symmetry.space_group_name_H-M   'P 1'
#
loop_
_entity.id
_entity.type
_entity.pdbx_description
1 polymer ?
#
loop_
_entity_poly.entity_id
_entity_poly.type
_entity_poly.pdbx_seq_one_letter_code
_entity_poly.pdbx_strand_id
1 'polypeptide(L)'
;MLPNAALTEAVKLAVTAAPSGLRVGLSGETLLLDAAQTPAGHYTVTVTGTAAGLSRQATLQVSVSAPAQVSGVTLTASRLSLTAGENLDLQATVQGSGAYQPGVTWEVRGDTPALSAQLTSRTDGSAALSVPASAPGGTLTVTARSVHDPSRLAQLQITVQVPVAPPPTAPAPSVPSGYVWYPGSDRAASADELEILRLTNEARARGATCGTVPQAPAPALRWNDQLAHAARNHALDLGKRRYFDHTTPEGVKFSDRITGAGYVWRTAGENIAAGQPSPAAVVDAWLRSPGHCTNLMNPAFTEMGVGGVRVDGSPYGLYWGQNFGTPR
;
A
#
# COMPACT_ATOMS: atom_id res chain seq x y z
N MET A 1 51.60 46.92 56.00
CA MET A 1 51.15 45.55 55.70
C MET A 1 52.35 44.64 55.91
N LEU A 2 52.28 43.70 56.85
CA LEU A 2 53.30 42.66 56.97
C LEU A 2 53.31 41.87 55.65
N PRO A 3 54.47 41.59 55.02
CA PRO A 3 54.51 40.69 53.89
C PRO A 3 53.93 39.34 54.34
N ASN A 4 53.03 38.76 53.55
CA ASN A 4 52.56 37.40 53.78
C ASN A 4 53.80 36.52 53.99
N ALA A 5 53.85 35.81 55.12
CA ALA A 5 54.92 34.86 55.38
C ALA A 5 55.02 33.91 54.17
N ALA A 6 56.15 33.96 53.46
CA ALA A 6 56.41 33.01 52.40
C ALA A 6 56.43 31.62 53.03
N LEU A 7 55.70 30.68 52.45
CA LEU A 7 55.82 29.27 52.84
C LEU A 7 57.26 28.85 52.54
N THR A 8 58.04 28.62 53.58
CA THR A 8 59.44 28.16 53.48
C THR A 8 59.55 26.65 53.32
N GLU A 9 58.43 25.93 53.49
CA GLU A 9 58.32 24.48 53.38
C GLU A 9 57.57 24.09 52.09
N ALA A 10 57.98 22.96 51.49
CA ALA A 10 57.30 22.40 50.34
C ALA A 10 55.86 22.00 50.67
N VAL A 11 54.91 22.39 49.80
CA VAL A 11 53.49 22.01 49.94
C VAL A 11 53.33 20.54 49.61
N LYS A 12 52.78 19.75 50.55
CA LYS A 12 52.37 18.37 50.30
C LYS A 12 50.97 18.37 49.70
N LEU A 13 50.80 17.71 48.56
CA LEU A 13 49.51 17.56 47.89
C LEU A 13 48.95 16.15 48.08
N ALA A 14 47.65 16.07 48.35
CA ALA A 14 46.88 14.84 48.36
C ALA A 14 45.62 15.02 47.49
N VAL A 15 45.16 13.94 46.87
CA VAL A 15 43.94 13.94 46.04
C VAL A 15 43.00 12.82 46.44
N THR A 16 41.70 13.12 46.48
CA THR A 16 40.64 12.16 46.74
C THR A 16 39.47 12.40 45.79
N ALA A 17 38.68 11.37 45.47
CA ALA A 17 37.43 11.50 44.73
C ALA A 17 36.27 10.88 45.53
N ALA A 18 35.11 11.54 45.50
CA ALA A 18 33.87 11.06 46.11
C ALA A 18 32.70 11.16 45.10
N PRO A 19 31.84 10.13 44.96
CA PRO A 19 31.93 8.81 45.61
C PRO A 19 33.14 8.01 45.11
N SER A 20 33.49 6.93 45.82
CA SER A 20 34.60 6.04 45.42
C SER A 20 34.32 5.41 44.05
N GLY A 21 35.31 5.35 43.18
CA GLY A 21 35.18 4.71 41.86
C GLY A 21 36.02 5.40 40.79
N LEU A 22 36.11 6.74 40.83
CA LEU A 22 37.00 7.51 39.97
C LEU A 22 38.44 7.40 40.46
N ARG A 23 39.34 6.88 39.61
CA ARG A 23 40.77 6.81 39.92
C ARG A 23 41.40 8.19 39.73
N VAL A 24 41.98 8.72 40.79
CA VAL A 24 42.62 10.03 40.82
C VAL A 24 44.04 9.92 41.37
N GLY A 25 44.96 10.68 40.80
CA GLY A 25 46.36 10.71 41.20
C GLY A 25 47.00 12.07 40.97
N LEU A 26 48.22 12.23 41.46
CA LEU A 26 49.02 13.43 41.25
C LEU A 26 50.38 13.03 40.67
N SER A 27 50.86 13.79 39.68
CA SER A 27 52.23 13.71 39.18
C SER A 27 52.83 15.12 39.26
N GLY A 28 53.60 15.38 40.33
CA GLY A 28 53.98 16.74 40.70
C GLY A 28 52.74 17.58 41.00
N GLU A 29 52.57 18.69 40.28
CA GLU A 29 51.42 19.58 40.38
C GLU A 29 50.28 19.23 39.40
N THR A 30 50.42 18.15 38.62
CA THR A 30 49.42 17.74 37.64
C THR A 30 48.43 16.74 38.24
N LEU A 31 47.13 17.04 38.15
CA LEU A 31 46.04 16.12 38.47
C LEU A 31 45.85 15.10 37.34
N LEU A 32 45.87 13.81 37.70
CA LEU A 32 45.60 12.70 36.79
C LEU A 32 44.22 12.10 37.11
N LEU A 33 43.37 11.96 36.10
CA LEU A 33 42.05 11.35 36.19
C LEU A 33 41.98 10.14 35.24
N ASP A 34 41.60 8.97 35.76
CA ASP A 34 41.36 7.76 34.95
C ASP A 34 39.92 7.29 35.15
N ALA A 35 39.15 7.32 34.06
CA ALA A 35 37.74 6.96 34.01
C ALA A 35 37.47 5.60 33.34
N ALA A 36 38.50 4.83 32.96
CA ALA A 36 38.36 3.65 32.10
C ALA A 36 37.46 2.53 32.67
N GLN A 37 37.33 2.46 34.00
CA GLN A 37 36.49 1.48 34.72
C GLN A 37 35.60 2.16 35.78
N THR A 38 35.33 3.45 35.59
CA THR A 38 34.60 4.26 36.56
C THR A 38 33.10 4.24 36.23
N PRO A 39 32.22 3.91 37.20
CA PRO A 39 30.78 3.98 36.98
C PRO A 39 30.32 5.36 36.53
N ALA A 40 29.27 5.42 35.71
CA ALA A 40 28.66 6.69 35.32
C ALA A 40 28.13 7.43 36.56
N GLY A 41 28.38 8.73 36.64
CA GLY A 41 27.97 9.54 37.78
C GLY A 41 28.75 10.85 37.91
N HIS A 42 28.39 11.61 38.93
CA HIS A 42 29.07 12.86 39.29
C HIS A 42 30.04 12.59 40.44
N TYR A 43 31.27 13.04 40.26
CA TYR A 43 32.37 12.88 41.20
C TYR A 43 32.91 14.25 41.59
N THR A 44 33.15 14.45 42.88
CA THR A 44 33.92 15.59 43.37
C THR A 44 35.35 15.14 43.62
N VAL A 45 36.30 15.72 42.89
CA VAL A 45 37.73 15.52 43.12
C VAL A 45 38.22 16.65 44.01
N THR A 46 38.78 16.30 45.16
CA THR A 46 39.31 17.25 46.15
C THR A 46 40.82 17.14 46.18
N VAL A 47 41.52 18.24 45.90
CA VAL A 47 42.97 18.38 46.10
C VAL A 47 43.20 19.12 47.41
N THR A 48 43.96 18.53 48.32
CA THR A 48 44.32 19.11 49.61
C THR A 48 45.81 19.45 49.62
N GLY A 49 46.14 20.71 49.83
CA GLY A 49 47.52 21.19 50.03
C GLY A 49 47.80 21.42 51.51
N THR A 50 48.91 20.91 52.04
CA THR A 50 49.32 21.07 53.44
C THR A 50 50.76 21.56 53.55
N ALA A 51 51.01 22.62 54.31
CA ALA A 51 52.33 23.16 54.62
C ALA A 51 52.31 23.89 55.98
N ALA A 52 53.37 23.78 56.79
CA ALA A 52 53.51 24.49 58.07
C ALA A 52 52.26 24.44 59.00
N GLY A 53 51.58 23.28 59.07
CA GLY A 53 50.37 23.09 59.88
C GLY A 53 49.07 23.67 59.32
N LEU A 54 49.11 24.31 58.14
CA LEU A 54 47.94 24.84 57.43
C LEU A 54 47.48 23.87 56.34
N SER A 55 46.15 23.75 56.18
CA SER A 55 45.53 22.97 55.10
C SER A 55 44.54 23.82 54.31
N ARG A 56 44.55 23.66 52.98
CA ARG A 56 43.59 24.28 52.04
C ARG A 56 43.14 23.25 51.02
N GLN A 57 41.90 23.36 50.58
CA GLN A 57 41.29 22.44 49.63
C GLN A 57 40.77 23.18 48.40
N ALA A 58 40.88 22.52 47.26
CA ALA A 58 40.21 22.90 46.02
C ALA A 58 39.41 21.70 45.51
N THR A 59 38.22 21.96 44.95
CA THR A 59 37.34 20.91 44.44
C THR A 59 37.07 21.09 42.94
N LEU A 60 36.95 19.97 42.24
CA LEU A 60 36.62 19.86 40.82
C LEU A 60 35.44 18.90 40.66
N GLN A 61 34.39 19.33 39.96
CA GLN A 61 33.27 18.46 39.60
C GLN A 61 33.58 17.74 38.28
N VAL A 62 33.54 16.41 38.30
CA VAL A 62 33.82 15.54 37.17
C VAL A 62 32.58 14.67 36.91
N SER A 63 32.05 14.71 35.70
CA SER A 63 30.96 13.83 35.27
C SER A 63 31.51 12.71 34.41
N VAL A 64 31.33 11.46 34.82
CA VAL A 64 31.65 10.28 34.01
C VAL A 64 30.35 9.80 33.37
N SER A 65 30.34 9.73 32.04
CA SER A 65 29.20 9.24 31.28
C SER A 65 29.26 7.73 31.12
N ALA A 66 28.11 7.06 31.11
CA ALA A 66 28.04 5.64 30.77
C ALA A 66 28.58 5.42 29.34
N PRO A 67 29.23 4.26 29.07
CA PRO A 67 29.57 3.89 27.70
C PRO A 67 28.32 3.93 26.83
N ALA A 68 28.48 4.45 25.61
CA ALA A 68 27.42 4.44 24.62
C ALA A 68 27.01 2.99 24.30
N GLN A 69 25.71 2.71 24.28
CA GLN A 69 25.17 1.38 24.00
C GLN A 69 24.00 1.49 23.03
N VAL A 70 24.07 0.79 21.90
CA VAL A 70 22.96 0.69 20.94
C VAL A 70 22.11 -0.55 21.28
N SER A 71 20.85 -0.33 21.66
CA SER A 71 19.91 -1.41 21.98
C SER A 71 19.25 -1.98 20.73
N GLY A 72 19.06 -1.18 19.68
CA GLY A 72 18.45 -1.66 18.44
C GLY A 72 18.35 -0.61 17.34
N VAL A 73 17.88 -1.06 16.18
CA VAL A 73 17.49 -0.21 15.05
C VAL A 73 16.05 -0.56 14.68
N THR A 74 15.22 0.42 14.43
CA THR A 74 13.89 0.23 13.82
C THR A 74 13.90 0.77 12.40
N LEU A 75 13.17 0.12 11.50
CA LEU A 75 13.01 0.54 10.11
C LEU A 75 11.53 0.47 9.72
N THR A 76 10.96 1.56 9.22
CA THR A 76 9.55 1.66 8.84
C THR A 76 9.37 2.28 7.46
N ALA A 77 8.22 2.00 6.85
CA ALA A 77 7.76 2.57 5.60
C ALA A 77 6.23 2.71 5.65
N SER A 78 5.66 3.64 4.88
CA SER A 78 4.20 3.81 4.79
C SER A 78 3.48 2.63 4.11
N ARG A 79 4.21 1.85 3.31
CA ARG A 79 3.71 0.67 2.59
C ARG A 79 4.86 -0.27 2.26
N LEU A 80 4.53 -1.54 2.02
CA LEU A 80 5.49 -2.60 1.67
C LEU A 80 5.35 -3.10 0.23
N SER A 81 4.61 -2.36 -0.60
CA SER A 81 4.41 -2.65 -2.03
C SER A 81 4.57 -1.38 -2.86
N LEU A 82 5.31 -1.48 -3.96
CA LEU A 82 5.59 -0.41 -4.92
C LEU A 82 5.32 -0.89 -6.35
N THR A 83 4.85 0.00 -7.21
CA THR A 83 4.90 -0.22 -8.66
C THR A 83 6.26 0.26 -9.18
N ALA A 84 6.86 -0.42 -10.15
CA ALA A 84 8.10 0.04 -10.76
C ALA A 84 7.94 1.48 -11.29
N GLY A 85 8.90 2.37 -10.99
CA GLY A 85 8.84 3.80 -11.29
C GLY A 85 8.38 4.67 -10.12
N GLU A 86 7.91 4.07 -9.02
CA GLU A 86 7.55 4.79 -7.80
C GLU A 86 8.72 4.97 -6.82
N ASN A 87 8.55 5.97 -5.95
CA ASN A 87 9.44 6.20 -4.82
C ASN A 87 8.73 5.88 -3.50
N LEU A 88 9.52 5.54 -2.48
CA LEU A 88 9.05 5.28 -1.12
C LEU A 88 10.00 5.88 -0.10
N ASP A 89 9.45 6.64 0.84
CA ASP A 89 10.22 7.11 1.99
C ASP A 89 10.30 6.03 3.08
N LEU A 90 11.50 5.88 3.60
CA LEU A 90 11.87 4.96 4.67
C LEU A 90 12.37 5.76 5.86
N GLN A 91 12.04 5.33 7.08
CA GLN A 91 12.55 5.93 8.31
C GLN A 91 13.27 4.88 9.13
N ALA A 92 14.53 5.17 9.50
CA ALA A 92 15.26 4.40 10.49
C ALA A 92 15.41 5.17 11.80
N THR A 93 15.50 4.46 12.91
CA THR A 93 15.79 5.04 14.23
C THR A 93 16.71 4.13 15.01
N VAL A 94 17.84 4.66 15.48
CA VAL A 94 18.76 3.95 16.38
C VAL A 94 18.33 4.21 17.81
N GLN A 95 18.13 3.14 18.58
CA GLN A 95 17.77 3.20 19.99
C GLN A 95 18.99 2.82 20.83
N GLY A 96 19.16 3.48 21.97
CA GLY A 96 20.32 3.26 22.82
C GLY A 96 20.39 4.21 24.00
N SER A 97 21.43 4.07 24.81
CA SER A 97 21.75 4.93 25.95
C SER A 97 23.18 5.47 25.86
N GLY A 98 23.45 6.55 26.60
CA GLY A 98 24.73 7.27 26.52
C GLY A 98 24.88 8.07 25.21
N ALA A 99 26.10 8.54 24.95
CA ALA A 99 26.41 9.37 23.79
C ALA A 99 26.84 8.50 22.59
N TYR A 100 25.88 8.05 21.77
CA TYR A 100 26.13 7.29 20.53
C TYR A 100 25.87 8.15 19.28
N GLN A 101 26.39 7.70 18.13
CA GLN A 101 26.06 8.29 16.83
C GLN A 101 24.72 7.73 16.34
N PRO A 102 23.68 8.56 16.13
CA PRO A 102 22.34 8.08 15.80
C PRO A 102 22.16 7.70 14.31
N GLY A 103 23.20 7.87 13.49
CA GLY A 103 23.14 7.62 12.05
C GLY A 103 23.04 6.14 11.69
N VAL A 104 22.55 5.88 10.48
CA VAL A 104 22.54 4.55 9.88
C VAL A 104 23.20 4.54 8.50
N THR A 105 23.77 3.40 8.12
CA THR A 105 24.13 3.10 6.73
C THR A 105 23.02 2.30 6.07
N TRP A 106 22.76 2.60 4.81
CA TRP A 106 21.66 2.06 4.02
C TRP A 106 22.16 1.08 2.95
N GLU A 107 21.45 -0.03 2.77
CA GLU A 107 21.72 -1.03 1.74
C GLU A 107 20.39 -1.52 1.16
N VAL A 108 20.32 -1.72 -0.17
CA VAL A 108 19.19 -2.35 -0.85
C VAL A 108 19.67 -3.45 -1.78
N ARG A 109 18.99 -4.60 -1.76
CA ARG A 109 19.29 -5.74 -2.62
C ARG A 109 17.99 -6.35 -3.15
N GLY A 110 17.91 -6.56 -4.47
CA GLY A 110 16.86 -7.37 -5.08
C GLY A 110 17.12 -8.86 -4.91
N ASP A 111 16.04 -9.64 -4.90
CA ASP A 111 16.08 -11.11 -4.98
C ASP A 111 16.71 -11.64 -6.28
N THR A 112 16.69 -10.84 -7.34
CA THR A 112 17.36 -11.09 -8.62
C THR A 112 18.32 -9.97 -8.99
N PRO A 113 19.40 -10.25 -9.76
CA PRO A 113 20.33 -9.22 -10.22
C PRO A 113 19.68 -8.15 -11.12
N ALA A 114 18.57 -8.49 -11.78
CA ALA A 114 17.82 -7.57 -12.65
C ALA A 114 16.96 -6.57 -11.85
N LEU A 115 16.63 -6.87 -10.60
CA LEU A 115 15.88 -6.00 -9.71
C LEU A 115 16.84 -5.14 -8.88
N SER A 116 17.09 -3.92 -9.35
CA SER A 116 17.90 -2.92 -8.65
C SER A 116 17.08 -1.71 -8.26
N ALA A 117 17.42 -1.07 -7.14
CA ALA A 117 16.83 0.19 -6.70
C ALA A 117 17.93 1.11 -6.13
N GLN A 118 17.65 2.41 -6.06
CA GLN A 118 18.56 3.39 -5.47
C GLN A 118 18.03 3.89 -4.13
N LEU A 119 18.95 4.13 -3.19
CA LEU A 119 18.65 4.76 -1.90
C LEU A 119 19.35 6.12 -1.83
N THR A 120 18.58 7.14 -1.48
CA THR A 120 19.09 8.50 -1.22
C THR A 120 18.89 8.80 0.27
N SER A 121 19.95 8.68 1.06
CA SER A 121 19.93 8.93 2.51
C SER A 121 19.80 10.40 2.85
N ARG A 122 19.12 10.71 3.96
CA ARG A 122 18.97 12.06 4.52
C ARG A 122 19.59 12.14 5.92
N THR A 123 19.77 13.35 6.44
CA THR A 123 20.46 13.63 7.71
C THR A 123 19.64 13.28 8.96
N ASP A 124 18.33 13.08 8.82
CA ASP A 124 17.37 12.76 9.88
C ASP A 124 17.16 11.24 10.09
N GLY A 125 18.00 10.41 9.46
CA GLY A 125 17.86 8.97 9.50
C GLY A 125 16.75 8.43 8.59
N SER A 126 16.22 9.23 7.67
CA SER A 126 15.34 8.77 6.59
C SER A 126 16.11 8.49 5.29
N ALA A 127 15.50 7.76 4.37
CA ALA A 127 16.00 7.58 3.00
C ALA A 127 14.84 7.49 1.99
N ALA A 128 15.06 7.99 0.78
CA ALA A 128 14.16 7.72 -0.34
C ALA A 128 14.65 6.50 -1.11
N LEU A 129 13.80 5.48 -1.21
CA LEU A 129 13.97 4.36 -2.13
C LEU A 129 13.33 4.72 -3.47
N SER A 130 14.09 4.61 -4.56
CA SER A 130 13.61 4.81 -5.93
C SER A 130 13.80 3.55 -6.76
N VAL A 131 12.71 3.07 -7.35
CA VAL A 131 12.70 1.88 -8.21
C VAL A 131 12.57 2.32 -9.66
N PRO A 132 13.49 1.93 -10.57
CA PRO A 132 13.37 2.27 -11.99
C PRO A 132 12.05 1.79 -12.60
N ALA A 133 11.47 2.56 -13.51
CA ALA A 133 10.23 2.18 -14.21
C ALA A 133 10.36 0.89 -15.02
N SER A 134 11.58 0.54 -15.43
CA SER A 134 11.92 -0.68 -16.15
C SER A 134 12.21 -1.89 -15.25
N ALA A 135 12.15 -1.72 -13.92
CA ALA A 135 12.47 -2.80 -13.00
C ALA A 135 11.47 -3.98 -13.14
N PRO A 136 11.95 -5.23 -13.13
CA PRO A 136 11.06 -6.39 -13.09
C PRO A 136 10.35 -6.47 -11.74
N GLY A 137 9.26 -7.25 -11.69
CA GLY A 137 8.60 -7.55 -10.43
C GLY A 137 9.45 -8.49 -9.58
N GLY A 138 9.36 -8.35 -8.26
CA GLY A 138 10.14 -9.16 -7.31
C GLY A 138 10.19 -8.53 -5.93
N THR A 139 11.16 -8.93 -5.11
CA THR A 139 11.30 -8.47 -3.73
C THR A 139 12.61 -7.72 -3.52
N LEU A 140 12.53 -6.50 -3.00
CA LEU A 140 13.67 -5.73 -2.49
C LEU A 140 13.82 -5.97 -0.99
N THR A 141 15.04 -6.25 -0.54
CA THR A 141 15.41 -6.22 0.88
C THR A 141 16.18 -4.95 1.16
N VAL A 142 15.63 -4.07 2.01
CA VAL A 142 16.31 -2.86 2.48
C VAL A 142 16.84 -3.11 3.89
N THR A 143 18.09 -2.72 4.13
CA THR A 143 18.77 -2.86 5.41
C THR A 143 19.25 -1.50 5.90
N ALA A 144 18.95 -1.17 7.15
CA ALA A 144 19.52 -0.02 7.86
C ALA A 144 20.40 -0.54 9.01
N ARG A 145 21.69 -0.18 9.04
CA ARG A 145 22.66 -0.62 10.07
C ARG A 145 23.12 0.59 10.87
N SER A 146 23.25 0.47 12.19
CA SER A 146 23.77 1.57 13.01
C SER A 146 25.22 1.89 12.64
N VAL A 147 25.54 3.18 12.51
CA VAL A 147 26.92 3.65 12.32
C VAL A 147 27.77 3.41 13.57
N HIS A 148 27.16 3.50 14.75
CA HIS A 148 27.87 3.33 16.02
C HIS A 148 28.15 1.86 16.35
N ASP A 149 27.18 0.97 16.09
CA ASP A 149 27.32 -0.48 16.27
C ASP A 149 26.77 -1.24 15.05
N PRO A 150 27.61 -1.57 14.05
CA PRO A 150 27.17 -2.25 12.83
C PRO A 150 26.56 -3.64 13.03
N SER A 151 26.71 -4.25 14.23
CA SER A 151 26.02 -5.50 14.57
C SER A 151 24.52 -5.31 14.78
N ARG A 152 24.08 -4.06 15.01
CA ARG A 152 22.67 -3.67 15.16
C ARG A 152 22.12 -3.18 13.83
N LEU A 153 21.13 -3.88 13.32
CA LEU A 153 20.48 -3.58 12.05
C LEU A 153 18.99 -3.90 12.07
N ALA A 154 18.26 -3.31 11.14
CA ALA A 154 16.88 -3.65 10.81
C ALA A 154 16.74 -3.90 9.31
N GLN A 155 15.80 -4.76 8.93
CA GLN A 155 15.52 -5.09 7.54
C GLN A 155 14.03 -4.98 7.23
N LEU A 156 13.73 -4.63 5.98
CA LEU A 156 12.39 -4.56 5.44
C LEU A 156 12.33 -5.20 4.07
N GLN A 157 11.28 -6.00 3.82
CA GLN A 157 10.98 -6.54 2.49
C GLN A 157 9.92 -5.69 1.81
N ILE A 158 10.20 -5.27 0.58
CA ILE A 158 9.31 -4.45 -0.24
C ILE A 158 9.04 -5.20 -1.54
N THR A 159 7.77 -5.43 -1.83
CA THR A 159 7.33 -6.07 -3.07
C THR A 159 7.28 -5.04 -4.19
N VAL A 160 7.93 -5.31 -5.31
CA VAL A 160 7.86 -4.52 -6.54
C VAL A 160 6.93 -5.20 -7.52
N GLN A 161 5.92 -4.47 -7.97
CA GLN A 161 4.98 -4.89 -9.01
C GLN A 161 5.36 -4.25 -10.33
N VAL A 162 5.28 -5.02 -11.41
CA VAL A 162 5.42 -4.47 -12.77
C VAL A 162 4.19 -3.62 -13.06
N PRO A 163 4.33 -2.41 -13.66
CA PRO A 163 3.20 -1.66 -14.16
C PRO A 163 2.39 -2.56 -15.08
N VAL A 164 1.15 -2.85 -14.71
CA VAL A 164 0.23 -3.52 -15.62
C VAL A 164 0.03 -2.55 -16.77
N ALA A 165 0.46 -2.92 -17.98
CA ALA A 165 0.21 -2.12 -19.16
C ALA A 165 -1.30 -1.81 -19.20
N PRO A 166 -1.72 -0.54 -19.39
CA PRO A 166 -3.13 -0.25 -19.54
C PRO A 166 -3.67 -1.17 -20.65
N PRO A 167 -4.85 -1.79 -20.46
CA PRO A 167 -5.44 -2.63 -21.49
C PRO A 167 -5.44 -1.84 -22.81
N PRO A 168 -5.18 -2.51 -23.96
CA PRO A 168 -5.17 -1.83 -25.25
C PRO A 168 -6.43 -0.96 -25.34
N THR A 169 -6.24 0.32 -25.66
CA THR A 169 -7.33 1.28 -25.74
C THR A 169 -8.43 0.68 -26.61
N ALA A 170 -9.56 0.39 -25.97
CA ALA A 170 -10.77 0.00 -26.65
C ALA A 170 -11.00 0.97 -27.83
N PRO A 171 -11.40 0.47 -29.02
CA PRO A 171 -11.83 1.35 -30.10
C PRO A 171 -12.84 2.34 -29.54
N ALA A 172 -12.69 3.62 -29.92
CA ALA A 172 -13.69 4.62 -29.55
C ALA A 172 -15.09 4.11 -29.94
N PRO A 173 -16.12 4.30 -29.09
CA PRO A 173 -17.46 3.81 -29.37
C PRO A 173 -17.91 4.24 -30.78
N SER A 174 -18.09 3.28 -31.68
CA SER A 174 -18.62 3.53 -33.02
C SER A 174 -20.09 3.18 -33.02
N VAL A 175 -20.95 4.13 -33.36
CA VAL A 175 -22.40 3.90 -33.44
C VAL A 175 -22.69 2.93 -34.60
N PRO A 176 -23.29 1.75 -34.35
CA PRO A 176 -23.75 0.90 -35.45
C PRO A 176 -24.74 1.65 -36.34
N SER A 177 -24.71 1.40 -37.65
CA SER A 177 -25.63 2.07 -38.58
C SER A 177 -27.09 1.79 -38.19
N GLY A 178 -27.91 2.84 -38.11
CA GLY A 178 -29.31 2.74 -37.66
C GLY A 178 -29.51 2.61 -36.15
N TYR A 179 -28.44 2.64 -35.35
CA TYR A 179 -28.51 2.57 -33.89
C TYR A 179 -28.39 3.96 -33.25
N VAL A 180 -29.12 4.21 -32.16
CA VAL A 180 -29.09 5.48 -31.43
C VAL A 180 -28.64 5.25 -29.99
N TRP A 181 -27.61 5.98 -29.55
CA TRP A 181 -27.23 6.03 -28.14
C TRP A 181 -28.08 7.07 -27.40
N TYR A 182 -28.84 6.61 -26.41
CA TYR A 182 -29.61 7.45 -25.52
C TYR A 182 -28.72 8.09 -24.45
N PRO A 183 -28.92 9.38 -24.13
CA PRO A 183 -28.20 10.04 -23.06
C PRO A 183 -28.30 9.29 -21.73
N GLY A 184 -27.19 9.22 -21.00
CA GLY A 184 -27.10 8.60 -19.68
C GLY A 184 -27.02 7.07 -19.68
N SER A 185 -26.89 6.43 -20.86
CA SER A 185 -26.59 5.00 -20.94
C SER A 185 -25.15 4.68 -20.51
N ASP A 186 -24.22 5.61 -20.64
CA ASP A 186 -22.78 5.54 -20.31
C ASP A 186 -22.44 5.88 -18.85
N ARG A 187 -23.46 5.98 -17.99
CA ARG A 187 -23.27 6.30 -16.56
C ARG A 187 -22.58 5.18 -15.77
N ALA A 188 -22.07 5.54 -14.59
CA ALA A 188 -21.63 4.57 -13.59
C ALA A 188 -22.76 3.62 -13.15
N ALA A 189 -22.37 2.44 -12.65
CA ALA A 189 -23.29 1.43 -12.12
C ALA A 189 -24.18 1.98 -11.00
N SER A 190 -25.47 1.65 -11.04
CA SER A 190 -26.40 1.89 -9.93
C SER A 190 -26.31 0.79 -8.88
N ALA A 191 -26.85 1.05 -7.69
CA ALA A 191 -26.95 0.02 -6.64
C ALA A 191 -27.74 -1.21 -7.12
N ASP A 192 -28.84 -1.01 -7.85
CA ASP A 192 -29.65 -2.11 -8.41
C ASP A 192 -28.86 -2.96 -9.41
N GLU A 193 -28.02 -2.33 -10.25
CA GLU A 193 -27.19 -3.04 -11.23
C GLU A 193 -26.08 -3.87 -10.57
N LEU A 194 -25.45 -3.31 -9.53
CA LEU A 194 -24.45 -4.03 -8.73
C LEU A 194 -25.09 -5.15 -7.91
N GLU A 195 -26.33 -4.99 -7.46
CA GLU A 195 -27.08 -6.05 -6.79
C GLU A 195 -27.41 -7.21 -7.76
N ILE A 196 -27.74 -6.92 -9.02
CA ILE A 196 -27.90 -7.97 -10.05
C ILE A 196 -26.59 -8.73 -10.28
N LEU A 197 -25.44 -8.02 -10.34
CA LEU A 197 -24.13 -8.67 -10.42
C LEU A 197 -23.90 -9.60 -9.21
N ARG A 198 -24.16 -9.11 -7.99
CA ARG A 198 -24.01 -9.88 -6.76
C ARG A 198 -24.86 -11.15 -6.78
N LEU A 199 -26.15 -11.03 -7.09
CA LEU A 199 -27.11 -12.14 -7.17
C LEU A 199 -26.75 -13.13 -8.29
N THR A 200 -26.31 -12.63 -9.45
CA THR A 200 -25.82 -13.46 -10.55
C THR A 200 -24.61 -14.29 -10.11
N ASN A 201 -23.65 -13.66 -9.44
CA ASN A 201 -22.47 -14.36 -8.92
C ASN A 201 -22.79 -15.35 -7.81
N GLU A 202 -23.80 -15.05 -6.99
CA GLU A 202 -24.31 -15.97 -5.97
C GLU A 202 -24.94 -17.23 -6.60
N ALA A 203 -25.74 -17.06 -7.66
CA ALA A 203 -26.29 -18.17 -8.42
C ALA A 203 -25.19 -18.98 -9.13
N ARG A 204 -24.22 -18.30 -9.75
CA ARG A 204 -23.06 -18.95 -10.40
C ARG A 204 -22.24 -19.77 -9.42
N ALA A 205 -22.01 -19.28 -8.21
CA ALA A 205 -21.27 -20.02 -7.19
C ALA A 205 -22.00 -21.29 -6.72
N ARG A 206 -23.35 -21.28 -6.70
CA ARG A 206 -24.15 -22.45 -6.32
C ARG A 206 -24.34 -23.47 -7.43
N GLY A 207 -24.28 -23.05 -8.70
CA GLY A 207 -24.86 -23.83 -9.78
C GLY A 207 -26.37 -23.57 -9.91
N ALA A 208 -26.96 -24.07 -11.00
CA ALA A 208 -28.40 -23.95 -11.24
C ALA A 208 -28.90 -25.11 -12.13
N THR A 209 -30.21 -25.31 -12.20
CA THR A 209 -30.82 -26.21 -13.19
C THR A 209 -31.55 -25.36 -14.23
N CYS A 210 -31.00 -25.31 -15.45
CA CYS A 210 -31.57 -24.54 -16.54
C CYS A 210 -32.56 -25.41 -17.32
N GLY A 211 -33.85 -25.28 -17.00
CA GLY A 211 -34.88 -26.20 -17.49
C GLY A 211 -34.70 -27.58 -16.88
N THR A 212 -34.27 -28.55 -17.68
CA THR A 212 -33.96 -29.92 -17.22
C THR A 212 -32.46 -30.19 -17.15
N VAL A 213 -31.62 -29.21 -17.53
CA VAL A 213 -30.17 -29.39 -17.64
C VAL A 213 -29.47 -28.80 -16.40
N PRO A 214 -28.81 -29.62 -15.57
CA PRO A 214 -28.01 -29.11 -14.46
C PRO A 214 -26.77 -28.39 -15.00
N GLN A 215 -26.48 -27.22 -14.42
CA GLN A 215 -25.29 -26.43 -14.66
C GLN A 215 -24.41 -26.48 -13.42
N ALA A 216 -23.15 -26.84 -13.60
CA ALA A 216 -22.16 -26.80 -12.53
C ALA A 216 -21.93 -25.36 -12.04
N PRO A 217 -21.38 -25.18 -10.83
CA PRO A 217 -20.88 -23.88 -10.39
C PRO A 217 -19.93 -23.25 -11.43
N ALA A 218 -20.07 -21.94 -11.63
CA ALA A 218 -19.28 -21.16 -12.59
C ALA A 218 -18.50 -20.04 -11.87
N PRO A 219 -17.32 -19.64 -12.38
CA PRO A 219 -16.55 -18.54 -11.80
C PRO A 219 -17.33 -17.23 -11.74
N ALA A 220 -17.08 -16.40 -10.72
CA ALA A 220 -17.70 -15.09 -10.61
C ALA A 220 -17.33 -14.17 -11.80
N LEU A 221 -18.32 -13.41 -12.26
CA LEU A 221 -18.18 -12.38 -13.27
C LEU A 221 -17.72 -11.07 -12.63
N ARG A 222 -16.92 -10.29 -13.37
CA ARG A 222 -16.57 -8.92 -13.01
C ARG A 222 -17.47 -7.92 -13.73
N TRP A 223 -17.71 -6.78 -13.09
CA TRP A 223 -18.43 -5.67 -13.73
C TRP A 223 -17.62 -5.07 -14.90
N ASN A 224 -18.31 -4.68 -15.98
CA ASN A 224 -17.72 -3.92 -17.09
C ASN A 224 -18.69 -2.83 -17.57
N ASP A 225 -18.23 -1.57 -17.57
CA ASP A 225 -19.05 -0.42 -17.91
C ASP A 225 -19.44 -0.35 -19.40
N GLN A 226 -18.64 -0.90 -20.31
CA GLN A 226 -18.95 -0.93 -21.74
C GLN A 226 -20.09 -1.91 -22.02
N LEU A 227 -20.07 -3.08 -21.39
CA LEU A 227 -21.18 -4.03 -21.44
C LEU A 227 -22.46 -3.44 -20.84
N ALA A 228 -22.33 -2.70 -19.73
CA ALA A 228 -23.46 -2.04 -19.07
C ALA A 228 -24.03 -0.90 -19.91
N HIS A 229 -23.16 -0.14 -20.59
CA HIS A 229 -23.55 0.90 -21.53
C HIS A 229 -24.42 0.34 -22.66
N ALA A 230 -23.96 -0.73 -23.32
CA ALA A 230 -24.74 -1.44 -24.34
C ALA A 230 -26.07 -1.98 -23.79
N ALA A 231 -26.06 -2.56 -22.57
CA ALA A 231 -27.24 -3.15 -21.95
C ALA A 231 -28.30 -2.11 -21.59
N ARG A 232 -27.90 -0.98 -20.97
CA ARG A 232 -28.80 0.15 -20.65
C ARG A 232 -29.38 0.76 -21.91
N ASN A 233 -28.55 0.95 -22.92
CA ASN A 233 -29.00 1.57 -24.16
C ASN A 233 -30.06 0.72 -24.85
N HIS A 234 -29.84 -0.59 -24.93
CA HIS A 234 -30.84 -1.50 -25.48
C HIS A 234 -32.11 -1.52 -24.64
N ALA A 235 -32.02 -1.60 -23.31
CA ALA A 235 -33.18 -1.55 -22.44
C ALA A 235 -34.02 -0.26 -22.60
N LEU A 236 -33.36 0.90 -22.84
CA LEU A 236 -34.04 2.16 -23.15
C LEU A 236 -34.74 2.09 -24.51
N ASP A 237 -34.08 1.49 -25.51
CA ASP A 237 -34.61 1.33 -26.87
C ASP A 237 -35.87 0.45 -26.87
N LEU A 238 -35.83 -0.69 -26.19
CA LEU A 238 -36.97 -1.60 -26.01
C LEU A 238 -38.21 -0.84 -25.51
N GLY A 239 -38.04 -0.05 -24.44
CA GLY A 239 -39.13 0.70 -23.84
C GLY A 239 -39.61 1.88 -24.71
N LYS A 240 -38.69 2.67 -25.27
CA LYS A 240 -39.02 3.87 -26.04
C LYS A 240 -39.67 3.54 -27.38
N ARG A 241 -39.20 2.49 -28.03
CA ARG A 241 -39.68 2.06 -29.35
C ARG A 241 -40.70 0.92 -29.29
N ARG A 242 -41.11 0.51 -28.08
CA ARG A 242 -42.21 -0.42 -27.81
C ARG A 242 -42.05 -1.76 -28.51
N TYR A 243 -40.85 -2.33 -28.45
CA TYR A 243 -40.55 -3.68 -28.94
C TYR A 243 -39.80 -4.48 -27.88
N PHE A 244 -39.74 -5.80 -28.05
CA PHE A 244 -39.06 -6.69 -27.11
C PHE A 244 -38.35 -7.81 -27.86
N ASP A 245 -37.14 -7.50 -28.36
CA ASP A 245 -36.30 -8.42 -29.13
C ASP A 245 -34.81 -8.15 -28.84
N HIS A 246 -33.96 -9.16 -29.02
CA HIS A 246 -32.51 -9.03 -28.94
C HIS A 246 -31.92 -8.21 -30.10
N THR A 247 -32.63 -8.12 -31.22
CA THR A 247 -32.26 -7.40 -32.42
C THR A 247 -33.15 -6.18 -32.59
N THR A 248 -32.58 -5.02 -32.91
CA THR A 248 -33.40 -3.83 -33.17
C THR A 248 -34.22 -4.01 -34.47
N PRO A 249 -35.28 -3.23 -34.69
CA PRO A 249 -36.05 -3.27 -35.95
C PRO A 249 -35.20 -3.06 -37.22
N GLU A 250 -34.06 -2.39 -37.10
CA GLU A 250 -33.08 -2.17 -38.17
C GLU A 250 -32.12 -3.35 -38.37
N GLY A 251 -32.19 -4.39 -37.55
CA GLY A 251 -31.32 -5.56 -37.64
C GLY A 251 -30.04 -5.48 -36.80
N VAL A 252 -29.88 -4.48 -35.91
CA VAL A 252 -28.68 -4.33 -35.09
C VAL A 252 -28.71 -5.34 -33.93
N LYS A 253 -27.71 -6.23 -33.88
CA LYS A 253 -27.65 -7.33 -32.91
C LYS A 253 -26.96 -6.89 -31.61
N PHE A 254 -27.13 -7.67 -30.54
CA PHE A 254 -26.43 -7.41 -29.26
C PHE A 254 -24.91 -7.35 -29.42
N SER A 255 -24.35 -8.19 -30.28
CA SER A 255 -22.92 -8.21 -30.61
C SER A 255 -22.45 -6.87 -31.21
N ASP A 256 -23.26 -6.27 -32.08
CA ASP A 256 -22.95 -5.00 -32.73
C ASP A 256 -23.01 -3.86 -31.73
N ARG A 257 -23.97 -3.90 -30.80
CA ARG A 257 -24.09 -2.92 -29.69
C ARG A 257 -22.92 -3.02 -28.72
N ILE A 258 -22.51 -4.23 -28.35
CA ILE A 258 -21.36 -4.48 -27.47
C ILE A 258 -20.07 -3.96 -28.12
N THR A 259 -19.83 -4.29 -29.39
CA THR A 259 -18.69 -3.75 -30.16
C THR A 259 -18.79 -2.22 -30.26
N GLY A 260 -19.99 -1.69 -30.53
CA GLY A 260 -20.24 -0.26 -30.64
C GLY A 260 -20.04 0.52 -29.34
N ALA A 261 -20.20 -0.13 -28.18
CA ALA A 261 -19.84 0.41 -26.87
C ALA A 261 -18.33 0.40 -26.59
N GLY A 262 -17.52 -0.09 -27.53
CA GLY A 262 -16.07 -0.21 -27.43
C GLY A 262 -15.58 -1.47 -26.72
N TYR A 263 -16.47 -2.40 -26.33
CA TYR A 263 -16.03 -3.65 -25.73
C TYR A 263 -15.40 -4.56 -26.80
N VAL A 264 -14.16 -4.99 -26.60
CA VAL A 264 -13.45 -5.89 -27.51
C VAL A 264 -13.51 -7.31 -26.94
N TRP A 265 -14.13 -8.24 -27.67
CA TRP A 265 -14.53 -9.53 -27.11
C TRP A 265 -14.18 -10.73 -27.98
N ARG A 266 -14.02 -11.88 -27.31
CA ARG A 266 -13.91 -13.21 -27.95
C ARG A 266 -15.23 -13.97 -27.96
N THR A 267 -16.05 -13.77 -26.93
CA THR A 267 -17.40 -14.30 -26.81
C THR A 267 -18.26 -13.28 -26.06
N ALA A 268 -19.56 -13.25 -26.39
CA ALA A 268 -20.53 -12.36 -25.78
C ALA A 268 -21.91 -13.03 -25.75
N GLY A 269 -22.78 -12.57 -24.85
CA GLY A 269 -24.16 -13.02 -24.74
C GLY A 269 -25.06 -11.93 -24.17
N GLU A 270 -26.37 -12.08 -24.32
CA GLU A 270 -27.36 -11.12 -23.81
C GLU A 270 -28.55 -11.85 -23.20
N ASN A 271 -29.06 -11.30 -22.10
CA ASN A 271 -30.40 -11.54 -21.58
C ASN A 271 -31.17 -10.22 -21.55
N ILE A 272 -32.46 -10.28 -21.85
CA ILE A 272 -33.39 -9.16 -21.71
C ILE A 272 -34.59 -9.57 -20.86
N ALA A 273 -35.17 -8.61 -20.15
CA ALA A 273 -36.40 -8.81 -19.38
C ALA A 273 -37.20 -7.49 -19.29
N ALA A 274 -38.50 -7.58 -19.04
CA ALA A 274 -39.36 -6.42 -18.85
C ALA A 274 -40.46 -6.72 -17.82
N GLY A 275 -40.77 -5.71 -17.00
CA GLY A 275 -41.82 -5.74 -15.98
C GLY A 275 -41.41 -6.29 -14.61
N GLN A 276 -40.19 -6.82 -14.44
CA GLN A 276 -39.74 -7.32 -13.13
C GLN A 276 -39.39 -6.12 -12.23
N PRO A 277 -39.97 -6.02 -11.01
CA PRO A 277 -39.93 -4.79 -10.23
C PRO A 277 -38.63 -4.56 -9.46
N SER A 278 -37.71 -5.54 -9.41
CA SER A 278 -36.50 -5.48 -8.60
C SER A 278 -35.34 -6.33 -9.17
N PRO A 279 -34.10 -6.08 -8.74
CA PRO A 279 -32.93 -6.93 -9.01
C PRO A 279 -33.16 -8.43 -8.77
N ALA A 280 -33.70 -8.79 -7.61
CA ALA A 280 -33.99 -10.19 -7.26
C ALA A 280 -35.03 -10.80 -8.21
N ALA A 281 -36.12 -10.06 -8.50
CA ALA A 281 -37.18 -10.55 -9.36
C ALA A 281 -36.70 -10.81 -10.80
N VAL A 282 -35.78 -9.98 -11.33
CA VAL A 282 -35.25 -10.18 -12.68
C VAL A 282 -34.23 -11.32 -12.75
N VAL A 283 -33.35 -11.46 -11.76
CA VAL A 283 -32.42 -12.61 -11.70
C VAL A 283 -33.18 -13.93 -11.57
N ASP A 284 -34.20 -13.97 -10.71
CA ASP A 284 -35.07 -15.15 -10.57
C ASP A 284 -35.85 -15.46 -11.85
N ALA A 285 -36.25 -14.45 -12.61
CA ALA A 285 -36.92 -14.65 -13.90
C ALA A 285 -35.95 -15.22 -14.95
N TRP A 286 -34.70 -14.74 -14.99
CA TRP A 286 -33.68 -15.30 -15.88
C TRP A 286 -33.30 -16.73 -15.51
N LEU A 287 -33.13 -17.05 -14.22
CA LEU A 287 -32.82 -18.41 -13.77
C LEU A 287 -33.94 -19.41 -14.11
N ARG A 288 -35.21 -18.97 -14.12
CA ARG A 288 -36.35 -19.82 -14.50
C ARG A 288 -36.52 -20.00 -16.01
N SER A 289 -35.85 -19.21 -16.83
CA SER A 289 -35.85 -19.36 -18.30
C SER A 289 -34.65 -20.20 -18.72
N PRO A 290 -34.82 -21.37 -19.35
CA PRO A 290 -33.70 -22.25 -19.70
C PRO A 290 -32.61 -21.55 -20.53
N GLY A 291 -32.99 -20.73 -21.51
CA GLY A 291 -32.04 -19.99 -22.35
C GLY A 291 -31.27 -18.92 -21.56
N HIS A 292 -31.98 -18.09 -20.78
CA HIS A 292 -31.34 -17.05 -19.98
C HIS A 292 -30.46 -17.63 -18.87
N CYS A 293 -30.94 -18.68 -18.20
CA CYS A 293 -30.19 -19.44 -17.20
C CYS A 293 -28.88 -20.00 -17.79
N THR A 294 -28.94 -20.53 -19.01
CA THR A 294 -27.72 -21.03 -19.69
C THR A 294 -26.70 -19.91 -19.92
N ASN A 295 -27.15 -18.70 -20.26
CA ASN A 295 -26.26 -17.53 -20.32
C ASN A 295 -25.67 -17.17 -18.95
N LEU A 296 -26.50 -17.12 -17.89
CA LEU A 296 -26.06 -16.84 -16.51
C LEU A 296 -24.98 -17.81 -16.04
N MET A 297 -25.11 -19.09 -16.42
CA MET A 297 -24.23 -20.17 -15.95
C MET A 297 -23.07 -20.48 -16.89
N ASN A 298 -22.97 -19.80 -18.04
CA ASN A 298 -21.93 -20.10 -19.01
C ASN A 298 -20.52 -19.75 -18.45
N PRO A 299 -19.61 -20.74 -18.31
CA PRO A 299 -18.27 -20.51 -17.76
C PRO A 299 -17.35 -19.79 -18.75
N ALA A 300 -17.74 -19.67 -20.02
CA ALA A 300 -16.96 -18.96 -21.01
C ALA A 300 -16.93 -17.44 -20.79
N PHE A 301 -17.91 -16.89 -20.05
CA PHE A 301 -17.99 -15.47 -19.68
C PHE A 301 -17.19 -15.15 -18.43
N THR A 302 -16.47 -14.03 -18.46
CA THR A 302 -15.69 -13.52 -17.32
C THR A 302 -16.17 -12.15 -16.82
N GLU A 303 -16.93 -11.44 -17.65
CA GLU A 303 -17.41 -10.08 -17.39
C GLU A 303 -18.88 -9.92 -17.72
N MET A 304 -19.54 -8.98 -17.06
CA MET A 304 -20.93 -8.62 -17.35
C MET A 304 -21.18 -7.13 -17.10
N GLY A 305 -22.22 -6.63 -17.76
CA GLY A 305 -22.81 -5.34 -17.46
C GLY A 305 -24.32 -5.42 -17.57
N VAL A 306 -25.02 -4.64 -16.76
CA VAL A 306 -26.48 -4.67 -16.65
C VAL A 306 -27.04 -3.26 -16.77
N GLY A 307 -28.20 -3.13 -17.38
CA GLY A 307 -28.96 -1.90 -17.44
C GLY A 307 -30.40 -2.08 -17.00
N GLY A 308 -30.76 -1.47 -15.86
CA GLY A 308 -32.14 -1.36 -15.40
C GLY A 308 -32.68 0.04 -15.67
N VAL A 309 -33.73 0.16 -16.48
CA VAL A 309 -34.25 1.47 -16.90
C VAL A 309 -35.77 1.54 -16.84
N ARG A 310 -36.28 2.59 -16.21
CA ARG A 310 -37.70 2.95 -16.26
C ARG A 310 -37.96 3.79 -17.51
N VAL A 311 -39.00 3.42 -18.24
CA VAL A 311 -39.49 4.15 -19.42
C VAL A 311 -40.97 4.42 -19.24
N ASP A 312 -41.30 5.65 -18.84
CA ASP A 312 -42.67 6.07 -18.58
C ASP A 312 -43.55 5.96 -19.83
N GLY A 313 -44.79 5.48 -19.65
CA GLY A 313 -45.75 5.30 -20.75
C GLY A 313 -45.43 4.15 -21.71
N SER A 314 -44.40 3.35 -21.45
CA SER A 314 -44.09 2.12 -22.18
C SER A 314 -44.93 0.92 -21.68
N PRO A 315 -45.07 -0.16 -22.47
CA PRO A 315 -45.91 -1.32 -22.11
C PRO A 315 -45.57 -1.98 -20.77
N TYR A 316 -44.30 -2.06 -20.40
CA TYR A 316 -43.84 -2.78 -19.21
C TYR A 316 -43.31 -1.88 -18.08
N GLY A 317 -43.13 -0.57 -18.34
CA GLY A 317 -42.62 0.42 -17.39
C GLY A 317 -41.13 0.28 -17.05
N LEU A 318 -40.63 -0.92 -16.79
CA LEU A 318 -39.25 -1.22 -16.41
C LEU A 318 -38.67 -2.30 -17.32
N TYR A 319 -37.48 -2.04 -17.86
CA TYR A 319 -36.75 -2.92 -18.76
C TYR A 319 -35.36 -3.21 -18.20
N TRP A 320 -34.91 -4.42 -18.45
CA TRP A 320 -33.60 -4.91 -18.04
C TRP A 320 -32.87 -5.48 -19.24
N GLY A 321 -31.63 -5.03 -19.44
CA GLY A 321 -30.65 -5.67 -20.31
C GLY A 321 -29.50 -6.21 -19.47
N GLN A 322 -28.97 -7.37 -19.82
CA GLN A 322 -27.78 -7.95 -19.20
C GLN A 322 -26.88 -8.51 -20.31
N ASN A 323 -25.72 -7.89 -20.47
CA ASN A 323 -24.72 -8.32 -21.44
C ASN A 323 -23.58 -9.03 -20.72
N PHE A 324 -23.09 -10.10 -21.32
CA PHE A 324 -21.95 -10.88 -20.88
C PHE A 324 -20.83 -10.79 -21.90
N GLY A 325 -19.60 -10.93 -21.44
CA GLY A 325 -18.44 -10.85 -22.29
C GLY A 325 -17.24 -11.59 -21.72
N THR A 326 -16.35 -11.95 -22.63
CA THR A 326 -14.96 -12.21 -22.27
C THR A 326 -14.06 -11.42 -23.19
N PRO A 327 -13.12 -10.64 -22.64
CA PRO A 327 -12.29 -9.77 -23.44
C PRO A 327 -11.39 -10.58 -24.38
N ARG A 328 -11.05 -9.96 -25.52
CA ARG A 328 -10.13 -10.52 -26.51
C ARG A 328 -8.68 -10.31 -26.10
#